data_AF-R4WUA4-F1
#
_entry.id   AF-R4WUA4-F1
#
_cell.length_a   1.000
_cell.length_b   1.000
_cell.length_c   1.000
_cell.angle_alpha   90.00
_cell.angle_beta   90.00
_cell.angle_gamma   90.00
#
_symmetry.space_group_name_H-M   'P 1'
#
loop_
_entity.id
_entity.type
_entity.pdbx_description
1 polymer ?
#
loop_
_entity_poly.entity_id
_entity_poly.type
_entity_poly.pdbx_seq_one_letter_code
_entity_poly.pdbx_strand_id
1 'polypeptide(L)' 'MTTLYPAHDYKGWTASSIGEEKHFNPRLAGKTESEYVDIMNNLHLPNPKMMDVAIPANLACGQPPTL' A
#
# COMPACT_ATOMS: atom_id res chain seq x y z
N MET A 1 14.65 -17.82 2.10
CA MET A 1 13.40 -17.13 2.49
C MET A 1 13.71 -15.65 2.53
N THR A 2 12.94 -14.81 1.84
CA THR A 2 13.15 -13.36 1.80
C THR A 2 12.07 -12.70 2.66
N THR A 3 12.49 -12.04 3.73
CA THR A 3 11.59 -11.30 4.63
C THR A 3 11.13 -10.01 3.95
N LEU A 4 9.85 -9.67 4.13
CA LEU A 4 9.22 -8.47 3.63
C LEU A 4 8.80 -7.60 4.81
N TYR A 5 9.30 -6.35 4.85
CA TYR A 5 8.94 -5.36 5.86
C TYR A 5 8.09 -4.25 5.20
N PRO A 6 6.78 -4.17 5.49
CA PRO A 6 5.93 -3.13 4.92
C PRO A 6 6.14 -1.79 5.62
N ALA A 7 5.92 -0.67 4.91
CA ALA A 7 5.97 0.66 5.50
C ALA A 7 4.81 0.92 6.48
N HIS A 8 3.66 0.27 6.24
CA HIS A 8 2.46 0.40 7.05
C HIS A 8 1.81 -0.96 7.25
N ASP A 9 1.27 -1.16 8.45
CA ASP A 9 0.36 -2.24 8.77
C ASP A 9 -0.74 -1.69 9.68
N TYR A 10 -1.97 -2.19 9.50
CA TYR A 10 -3.15 -1.73 10.22
C TYR A 10 -3.77 -2.83 11.11
N LYS A 11 -3.07 -3.96 11.29
CA LYS A 11 -3.53 -5.15 12.04
C LYS A 11 -2.56 -5.57 13.16
N GLY A 12 -1.43 -4.89 13.33
CA GLY A 12 -0.38 -5.18 14.30
C GLY A 12 0.71 -6.13 13.81
N TRP A 13 0.81 -6.41 12.52
CA TRP A 13 1.85 -7.26 11.93
C TRP A 13 3.14 -6.45 11.66
N THR A 14 4.29 -7.08 11.87
CA THR A 14 5.60 -6.42 11.77
C THR A 14 6.43 -6.87 10.57
N ALA A 15 6.16 -8.06 10.02
CA ALA A 15 6.84 -8.61 8.86
C ALA A 15 6.01 -9.73 8.20
N SER A 16 6.33 -10.04 6.95
CA SER A 16 5.88 -11.20 6.18
C SER A 16 7.07 -11.78 5.41
N SER A 17 6.84 -12.66 4.43
CA SER A 17 7.85 -13.13 3.50
C SER A 17 7.31 -13.19 2.07
N ILE A 18 8.22 -13.18 1.10
CA ILE A 18 7.85 -13.33 -0.33
C ILE A 18 7.09 -14.64 -0.58
N GLY A 19 7.42 -15.70 0.17
CA GLY A 19 6.71 -16.97 0.09
C GLY A 19 5.28 -16.86 0.59
N GLU A 20 5.07 -16.24 1.75
CA GLU A 20 3.75 -16.05 2.35
C GLU A 20 2.85 -15.19 1.46
N GLU A 21 3.33 -14.06 0.96
CA GLU A 21 2.53 -13.18 0.09
C GLU A 21 2.13 -13.87 -1.21
N LYS A 22 3.02 -14.67 -1.83
CA LYS A 22 2.70 -15.39 -3.07
C LYS A 22 1.59 -16.43 -2.90
N HIS A 23 1.49 -17.05 -1.74
CA HIS A 23 0.52 -18.13 -1.49
C HIS A 23 -0.76 -17.63 -0.82
N PHE A 24 -0.69 -16.59 0.01
CA PHE A 24 -1.78 -16.22 0.92
C PHE A 24 -2.27 -14.78 0.78
N ASN A 25 -1.63 -13.91 -0.01
CA ASN A 25 -2.13 -12.55 -0.17
C ASN A 25 -3.51 -12.57 -0.83
N PRO A 26 -4.57 -12.08 -0.16
CA PRO A 26 -5.95 -12.24 -0.64
C PRO A 26 -6.22 -11.45 -1.93
N ARG A 27 -5.37 -10.48 -2.28
CA ARG A 27 -5.48 -9.67 -3.50
C ARG A 27 -4.60 -10.18 -4.64
N LEU A 28 -3.57 -10.98 -4.37
CA LEU A 28 -2.60 -11.41 -5.40
C LEU A 28 -2.59 -12.93 -5.64
N ALA A 29 -2.68 -13.73 -4.57
CA ALA A 29 -2.54 -15.18 -4.67
C ALA A 29 -3.65 -15.78 -5.55
N GLY A 30 -3.22 -16.52 -6.59
CA GLY A 30 -4.10 -17.19 -7.54
C GLY A 30 -4.92 -16.27 -8.45
N LYS A 31 -4.61 -14.97 -8.51
CA LYS A 31 -5.36 -13.97 -9.29
C LYS A 31 -4.60 -13.53 -10.53
N THR A 32 -5.35 -13.29 -11.60
CA THR A 32 -4.89 -12.60 -12.80
C THR A 32 -4.78 -11.10 -12.56
N GLU A 33 -4.11 -10.41 -13.49
CA GLU A 33 -4.01 -8.95 -13.47
C GLU A 33 -5.39 -8.28 -13.53
N SER A 34 -6.29 -8.77 -14.39
CA SER A 34 -7.64 -8.20 -14.52
C SER A 34 -8.44 -8.34 -13.23
N GLU A 35 -8.41 -9.51 -12.58
CA GLU A 35 -9.09 -9.72 -11.30
C GLU A 35 -8.50 -8.81 -10.20
N TYR A 36 -7.19 -8.61 -10.18
CA TYR A 36 -6.56 -7.67 -9.26
C TYR A 36 -7.03 -6.24 -9.51
N VAL A 37 -7.03 -5.77 -10.76
CA VAL A 37 -7.50 -4.43 -11.15
C VAL A 37 -8.96 -4.24 -10.74
N ASP A 38 -9.82 -5.23 -11.02
CA ASP A 38 -11.23 -5.19 -10.65
C ASP A 38 -11.42 -5.09 -9.13
N ILE A 39 -10.67 -5.86 -8.34
CA ILE A 39 -10.71 -5.76 -6.86
C ILE A 39 -10.31 -4.35 -6.42
N MET A 40 -9.21 -3.81 -6.95
CA MET A 40 -8.65 -2.53 -6.51
C MET A 40 -9.56 -1.34 -6.88
N ASN A 41 -10.21 -1.38 -8.04
CA ASN A 41 -11.17 -0.35 -8.49
C ASN A 41 -12.44 -0.29 -7.63
N ASN A 42 -12.83 -1.40 -7.00
CA ASN A 42 -14.06 -1.53 -6.23
C ASN A 42 -13.89 -1.34 -4.70
N LEU A 43 -12.72 -0.87 -4.22
CA LEU A 43 -12.49 -0.69 -2.78
C LEU A 43 -13.22 0.51 -2.16
N HIS A 44 -13.70 1.47 -2.96
CA HIS A 44 -14.44 2.68 -2.53
C HIS A 44 -13.87 3.35 -1.26
N LEU A 45 -12.56 3.55 -1.23
CA LEU A 45 -11.88 4.11 -0.06
C LEU A 45 -12.08 5.64 0.04
N PRO A 46 -12.14 6.20 1.26
CA PRO A 46 -12.17 7.64 1.44
C PRO A 46 -10.86 8.29 0.95
N ASN A 47 -10.95 9.57 0.62
CA ASN A 47 -9.78 10.37 0.26
C ASN A 47 -8.73 10.34 1.40
N PRO A 48 -7.43 10.09 1.14
CA PRO A 48 -6.43 10.02 2.20
C PRO A 48 -6.28 11.36 2.94
N LYS A 49 -6.35 11.31 4.28
CA LYS A 49 -6.47 12.50 5.15
C LYS A 49 -5.39 13.56 4.99
N MET A 50 -4.16 13.15 4.64
CA MET A 50 -2.99 14.03 4.55
C MET A 50 -2.50 14.23 3.12
N MET A 51 -3.23 13.76 2.11
CA MET A 51 -2.73 13.75 0.73
C MET A 51 -2.34 15.14 0.23
N ASP A 52 -3.21 16.13 0.46
CA ASP A 52 -3.03 17.51 0.00
C ASP A 52 -1.87 18.25 0.70
N VAL A 53 -1.36 17.71 1.80
CA VAL A 53 -0.24 18.28 2.58
C VAL A 53 1.04 17.48 2.36
N ALA A 54 0.96 16.16 2.47
CA ALA A 54 2.10 15.26 2.40
C ALA A 54 2.67 15.16 1.00
N ILE A 55 1.83 15.17 -0.06
CA ILE A 55 2.35 15.09 -1.44
C ILE A 55 3.22 16.30 -1.79
N PRO A 56 2.76 17.56 -1.63
CA PRO A 56 3.61 18.73 -1.91
C PRO A 56 4.91 18.72 -1.11
N ALA A 57 4.84 18.35 0.18
CA ALA A 57 6.02 18.30 1.03
C ALA A 57 7.01 17.21 0.58
N ASN A 58 6.52 16.01 0.25
CA ASN A 58 7.37 14.90 -0.21
C ASN A 58 8.05 15.20 -1.55
N LEU A 59 7.37 15.88 -2.47
CA LEU A 59 7.95 16.35 -3.73
C LEU A 59 9.10 17.36 -3.51
N ALA A 60 9.04 18.11 -2.41
CA ALA A 60 10.08 19.03 -1.98
C ALA A 60 11.03 18.43 -0.92
N CYS A 61 11.17 17.10 -0.87
CA CYS A 61 12.04 16.39 0.09
C CYS A 61 11.75 16.72 1.57
N GLY A 62 10.47 16.84 1.93
CA GLY A 62 10.00 17.11 3.29
C GLY A 62 9.93 18.59 3.66
N GLN A 63 10.17 19.51 2.72
CA GLN A 63 9.98 20.94 2.97
C GLN A 63 8.47 21.26 2.99
N PRO A 64 7.99 22.03 3.98
CA PRO A 64 6.58 22.43 4.01
C PRO A 64 6.24 23.28 2.78
N PRO A 65 4.96 23.30 2.33
CA PRO A 65 4.54 24.22 1.29
C PRO A 65 4.92 25.64 1.71
N THR A 66 5.73 26.32 0.90
CA THR A 66 6.05 27.74 1.12
C THR A 66 4.76 28.54 1.00
N LEU A 67 4.44 29.33 2.03
CA LEU A 67 3.38 30.35 1.98
C LEU A 67 3.62 31.35 0.85
#